data_AF-A0A165GKJ9-F1
#
_entry.id   AF-A0A165GKJ9-F1
#
_cell.length_a   1.000
_cell.length_b   1.000
_cell.length_c   1.000
_cell.angle_alpha   90.00
_cell.angle_beta   90.00
_cell.angle_gamma   90.00
#
_symmetry.space_group_name_H-M   'P 1'
#
loop_
_entity.id
_entity.type
_entity.pdbx_description
1 polymer ?
#
loop_
_entity_poly.entity_id
_entity_poly.type
_entity_poly.pdbx_seq_one_letter_code
_entity_poly.pdbx_strand_id
1 'polypeptide(L)' 'WFNHHFFALLDHSFGGHSACTGGATFYAGLGLSEDVIQRLGHWSSPAWKLYIRDNPSV' A
#
# COMPACT_ATOMS: atom_id res chain seq x y z
N TRP A 1 10.47 -11.55 1.64
CA TRP A 1 11.36 -10.46 2.09
C TRP A 1 10.57 -9.30 2.72
N PHE A 2 9.68 -8.61 1.97
CA PHE A 2 8.87 -7.49 2.50
C PHE A 2 8.04 -7.85 3.75
N ASN A 3 7.15 -8.85 3.68
CA ASN A 3 6.35 -9.27 4.85
C ASN A 3 7.24 -9.64 6.06
N HIS A 4 8.34 -10.34 5.83
CA HIS A 4 9.28 -10.74 6.90
C HIS A 4 9.94 -9.53 7.58
N HIS A 5 10.34 -8.50 6.82
CA HIS A 5 10.93 -7.28 7.40
C HIS A 5 9.87 -6.34 7.97
N PHE A 6 8.68 -6.30 7.37
CA PHE A 6 7.55 -5.49 7.81
C PHE A 6 7.03 -5.95 9.18
N PHE A 7 6.81 -7.26 9.37
CA PHE A 7 6.42 -7.83 10.67
C PHE A 7 7.56 -7.95 11.67
N ALA A 8 8.80 -7.68 11.26
CA ALA A 8 9.90 -7.51 12.22
C ALA A 8 9.81 -6.16 12.95
N LEU A 9 9.10 -5.17 12.38
CA LEU A 9 8.97 -3.82 12.92
C LEU A 9 7.54 -3.51 13.43
N LEU A 10 6.53 -4.19 12.92
CA LEU A 10 5.13 -3.94 13.20
C LEU A 10 4.41 -5.23 13.61
N ASP A 11 3.40 -5.09 14.46
CA ASP A 11 2.58 -6.22 14.91
C ASP A 11 1.89 -6.93 13.73
N HIS A 12 1.70 -8.25 13.81
CA HIS A 12 1.05 -9.03 12.75
C HIS A 12 -0.40 -8.61 12.47
N SER A 13 -1.02 -7.82 13.35
CA SER A 13 -2.31 -7.16 13.10
C SER A 13 -2.26 -6.19 11.91
N PHE A 14 -1.08 -5.69 11.53
CA PHE A 14 -0.86 -4.86 10.34
C PHE A 14 -0.60 -5.73 9.08
N GLY A 15 -1.27 -6.88 8.99
CA GLY A 15 -1.21 -7.87 7.90
C GLY A 15 -1.02 -7.29 6.49
N GLY A 16 -0.35 -8.02 5.59
CA GLY A 16 0.14 -7.53 4.29
C GLY A 16 -0.88 -6.85 3.35
N HIS A 17 -2.18 -7.01 3.58
CA HIS A 17 -3.23 -6.23 2.90
C HIS A 17 -3.34 -4.79 3.44
N SER A 18 -3.29 -4.60 4.76
CA SER A 18 -3.30 -3.27 5.41
C SER A 18 -2.05 -2.47 5.07
N ALA A 19 -0.88 -3.11 5.01
CA ALA A 19 0.36 -2.46 4.60
C ALA A 19 0.33 -1.98 3.13
N CYS A 20 -0.18 -2.82 2.22
CA CYS A 20 -0.37 -2.44 0.81
C CYS A 20 -1.39 -1.30 0.66
N THR A 21 -2.49 -1.37 1.43
CA THR A 21 -3.56 -0.34 1.48
C THR A 21 -3.02 1.00 1.98
N GLY A 22 -2.31 0.99 3.10
CA GLY A 22 -1.69 2.18 3.67
C GLY A 22 -0.64 2.79 2.75
N GLY A 23 0.22 1.95 2.16
CA GLY A 23 1.25 2.40 1.21
C GLY A 23 0.66 3.02 -0.05
N ALA A 24 -0.30 2.35 -0.68
CA ALA A 24 -0.99 2.87 -1.87
C ALA A 24 -1.67 4.22 -1.58
N THR A 25 -2.41 4.30 -0.47
CA THR A 25 -3.14 5.51 -0.06
C THR A 25 -2.17 6.64 0.28
N PHE A 26 -1.07 6.36 0.99
CA PHE A 26 -0.04 7.35 1.32
C PHE A 26 0.61 7.94 0.07
N TYR A 27 1.01 7.09 -0.88
CA TYR A 27 1.63 7.57 -2.12
C TYR A 27 0.65 8.34 -3.00
N ALA A 28 -0.62 7.93 -3.05
CA ALA A 28 -1.67 8.67 -3.73
C ALA A 28 -1.89 10.05 -3.08
N GLY A 29 -1.89 10.13 -1.75
CA GLY A 29 -1.99 11.39 -1.00
C GLY A 29 -0.81 12.34 -1.23
N LEU A 30 0.36 11.82 -1.60
CA LEU A 30 1.51 12.61 -2.04
C LEU A 30 1.41 13.09 -3.50
N GLY A 31 0.36 12.71 -4.24
CA GLY A 31 0.16 13.06 -5.64
C GLY A 31 1.08 12.31 -6.61
N LEU A 32 1.61 11.15 -6.22
CA LEU A 32 2.43 10.33 -7.10
C LEU A 32 1.60 9.76 -8.26
N SER A 33 2.23 9.62 -9.43
CA SER A 33 1.63 8.99 -10.61
C SER A 33 1.33 7.51 -10.35
N GLU A 34 0.23 7.02 -10.91
CA GLU A 34 -0.18 5.61 -10.81
C GLU A 34 0.90 4.62 -11.26
N ASP A 35 1.68 4.93 -12.31
CA ASP A 35 2.81 4.07 -12.76
C ASP A 35 3.90 3.98 -11.69
N VAL A 36 4.20 5.08 -11.01
CA VAL A 36 5.20 5.12 -9.94
C VAL A 36 4.71 4.31 -8.74
N ILE A 37 3.45 4.50 -8.34
CA ILE A 37 2.84 3.77 -7.23
C ILE A 37 2.80 2.26 -7.54
N GLN A 38 2.45 1.88 -8.77
CA GLN A 38 2.40 0.50 -9.21
C GLN A 38 3.78 -0.18 -9.16
N ARG A 39 4.83 0.52 -9.62
CA ARG A 39 6.20 0.04 -9.55
C ARG A 39 6.68 -0.07 -8.10
N LEU A 40 6.37 0.89 -7.25
CA LEU A 40 6.74 0.86 -5.83
C LEU A 40 6.08 -0.31 -5.08
N GLY A 41 4.83 -0.62 -5.39
CA GLY A 41 4.10 -1.76 -4.82
C GLY A 41 4.44 -3.11 -5.46
N HIS A 42 5.28 -3.15 -6.50
CA HIS A 42 5.54 -4.33 -7.33
C HIS A 42 4.25 -5.04 -7.78
N TRP A 43 3.21 -4.27 -8.13
CA TRP A 43 1.94 -4.85 -8.56
C TRP A 43 1.92 -5.08 -10.07
N SER A 44 1.71 -6.34 -10.45
CA SER A 44 1.66 -6.74 -11.86
C SER A 44 0.34 -6.34 -12.56
N SER A 45 -0.70 -5.98 -11.81
CA SER A 45 -2.02 -5.66 -12.34
C SER A 45 -2.60 -4.39 -11.71
N PRO A 46 -3.51 -3.67 -12.39
CA PRO A 46 -4.14 -2.46 -11.85
C PRO A 46 -5.12 -2.72 -10.70
N ALA A 47 -5.29 -3.97 -10.27
CA ALA A 47 -6.13 -4.32 -9.12
C ALA A 47 -5.68 -3.62 -7.82
N TRP A 48 -4.42 -3.20 -7.75
CA TRP A 48 -3.90 -2.44 -6.62
C TRP A 48 -4.62 -1.11 -6.38
N LYS A 49 -5.29 -0.54 -7.39
CA LYS A 49 -6.05 0.72 -7.21
C LYS A 49 -7.17 0.58 -6.17
N LEU A 50 -7.68 -0.63 -5.94
CA LEU A 50 -8.64 -0.94 -4.87
C LEU A 50 -8.08 -0.71 -3.46
N TYR A 51 -6.75 -0.62 -3.33
CA TYR A 51 -6.05 -0.31 -2.10
C TYR A 51 -6.03 1.20 -1.77
N ILE A 52 -6.30 2.07 -2.74
CA ILE A 52 -6.47 3.50 -2.46
C ILE A 52 -7.87 3.67 -1.86
N ARG A 53 -7.93 4.11 -0.60
CA ARG A 53 -9.20 4.55 -0.01
C ARG A 53 -9.40 6.03 -0.32
N ASP A 54 -10.46 6.36 -1.05
CA ASP A 54 -10.87 7.73 -1.40
C ASP A 54 -11.25 8.59 -0.18
N ASN A 55 -11.36 8.01 1.02
CA ASN A 55 -11.94 8.67 2.18
C ASN A 55 -11.02 8.59 3.42
N PRO A 56 -10.29 9.66 3.79
CA PRO A 56 -9.76 9.80 5.13
C PRO A 56 -10.93 10.12 6.08
N SER A 57 -11.12 9.32 7.12
CA SER A 57 -12.14 9.44 8.19
C SER A 57 -13.58 9.00 7.86
N VAL A 58 -13.95 7.84 8.38
CA VAL A 58 -15.10 7.74 9.30
C VAL A 58 -14.54 7.32 10.66
#